data_AF-A0A6P0YFC7-F1
#
_entry.id   AF-A0A6P0YFC7-F1
#
_cell.length_a   1.000
_cell.length_b   1.000
_cell.length_c   1.000
_cell.angle_alpha   90.00
_cell.angle_beta   90.00
_cell.angle_gamma   90.00
#
_symmetry.space_group_name_H-M   'P 1'
#
loop_
_entity.id
_entity.type
_entity.pdbx_description
1 polymer ?
#
loop_
_entity_poly.entity_id
_entity_poly.type
_entity_poly.pdbx_seq_one_letter_code
_entity_poly.pdbx_strand_id
1 'polypeptide(L)'
;MSSGKTVALSKYAQHKYGIAAQSLIDFEVGVNCGCALLAIAGADGQLAEAEFQWYIDEQEMVAVDSEAFQEYIEILRKFDWKNANLEELLSQIKFNFPLNFRHSLLYQAIKMSRADGFYHEKEKAAVAKAAEILGVDSKVVVSLESVAEMEDTADRLRIALFETKA
;
A
#
# COMPACT_ATOMS: atom_id res chain seq x y z
N MET A 1 -19.34 -7.77 11.31
CA MET A 1 -18.71 -8.76 12.20
C MET A 1 -17.61 -9.38 11.38
N SER A 2 -16.35 -9.38 11.87
CA SER A 2 -15.24 -9.99 11.13
C SER A 2 -15.58 -11.44 10.81
N SER A 3 -15.43 -11.83 9.55
CA SER A 3 -15.58 -13.21 9.08
C SER A 3 -14.64 -14.21 9.77
N GLY A 4 -13.68 -13.74 10.59
CA GLY A 4 -12.64 -14.55 11.22
C GLY A 4 -11.56 -15.02 10.24
N LYS A 5 -11.69 -14.64 8.96
CA LYS A 5 -10.76 -14.96 7.89
C LYS A 5 -9.48 -14.14 8.06
N THR A 6 -8.34 -14.77 7.83
CA THR A 6 -7.03 -14.12 7.98
C THR A 6 -6.12 -14.44 6.80
N VAL A 7 -5.14 -13.55 6.56
CA VAL A 7 -4.08 -13.73 5.58
C VAL A 7 -2.75 -13.79 6.33
N ALA A 8 -1.95 -14.83 6.05
CA ALA A 8 -0.63 -14.98 6.64
C ALA A 8 0.41 -14.17 5.87
N LEU A 9 1.38 -13.62 6.60
CA LEU A 9 2.46 -12.82 6.02
C LEU A 9 3.72 -13.65 5.74
N SER A 10 4.40 -13.28 4.65
CA SER A 10 5.61 -13.96 4.16
C SER A 10 6.86 -13.52 4.93
N LYS A 11 8.00 -14.16 4.64
CA LYS A 11 9.31 -13.70 5.12
C LYS A 11 9.74 -12.36 4.53
N TYR A 12 9.26 -12.03 3.32
CA TYR A 12 9.52 -10.74 2.71
C TYR A 12 8.86 -9.63 3.55
N ALA A 13 7.62 -9.84 4.01
CA ALA A 13 6.95 -8.87 4.89
C ALA A 13 7.73 -8.61 6.19
N GLN A 14 8.31 -9.65 6.78
CA GLN A 14 9.20 -9.51 7.93
C GLN A 14 10.45 -8.67 7.59
N HIS A 15 11.10 -8.95 6.46
CA HIS A 15 12.32 -8.25 6.06
C HIS A 15 12.07 -6.79 5.70
N LYS A 16 11.03 -6.50 4.90
CA LYS A 16 10.72 -5.18 4.38
C LYS A 16 10.04 -4.28 5.41
N TYR A 17 9.10 -4.82 6.18
CA TYR A 17 8.26 -4.04 7.10
C TYR A 17 8.56 -4.27 8.58
N GLY A 18 9.48 -5.17 8.92
CA GLY A 18 9.84 -5.46 10.31
C GLY A 18 8.74 -6.18 11.11
N ILE A 19 7.77 -6.79 10.44
CA ILE A 19 6.65 -7.48 11.07
C ILE A 19 7.14 -8.81 11.65
N ALA A 20 6.65 -9.20 12.83
CA ALA A 20 6.98 -10.50 13.41
C ALA A 20 6.59 -11.64 12.45
N ALA A 21 7.47 -12.64 12.33
CA ALA A 21 7.20 -13.82 11.53
C ALA A 21 5.88 -14.49 11.95
N GLN A 22 5.15 -15.07 10.98
CA GLN A 22 3.85 -15.73 11.20
C GLN A 22 2.72 -14.80 11.70
N SER A 23 2.87 -13.48 11.56
CA SER A 23 1.77 -12.55 11.82
C SER A 23 0.60 -12.80 10.85
N LEU A 24 -0.61 -12.67 11.36
CA LEU A 24 -1.86 -12.79 10.61
C LEU A 24 -2.53 -11.42 10.52
N ILE A 25 -3.01 -11.08 9.33
CA ILE A 25 -3.85 -9.90 9.10
C ILE A 25 -5.31 -10.33 9.00
N ASP A 26 -6.21 -9.63 9.69
CA ASP A 26 -7.65 -9.81 9.50
C ASP A 26 -8.04 -9.42 8.07
N PHE A 27 -8.75 -10.31 7.38
CA PHE A 27 -9.05 -10.18 5.96
C PHE A 27 -9.82 -8.90 5.63
N GLU A 28 -10.84 -8.55 6.41
CA GLU A 28 -11.64 -7.34 6.17
C GLU A 28 -10.81 -6.09 6.37
N VAL A 29 -9.93 -6.09 7.37
CA VAL A 29 -8.98 -5.00 7.55
C VAL A 29 -8.06 -4.89 6.34
N GLY A 30 -7.46 -5.99 5.88
CA GLY A 30 -6.61 -6.00 4.70
C GLY A 30 -7.31 -5.43 3.46
N VAL A 31 -8.56 -5.85 3.21
CA VAL A 31 -9.40 -5.34 2.13
C VAL A 31 -9.61 -3.82 2.25
N ASN A 32 -10.05 -3.33 3.41
CA ASN A 32 -10.30 -1.90 3.61
C ASN A 32 -9.03 -1.06 3.39
N CYS A 33 -7.88 -1.59 3.76
CA CYS A 33 -6.60 -0.92 3.55
C CYS A 33 -6.20 -0.88 2.08
N GLY A 34 -6.34 -2.00 1.37
CA GLY A 34 -6.12 -2.04 -0.08
C GLY A 34 -7.07 -1.10 -0.82
N CYS A 35 -8.36 -1.09 -0.48
CA CYS A 35 -9.34 -0.17 -1.06
C CYS A 35 -9.00 1.30 -0.78
N ALA A 36 -8.53 1.62 0.43
CA ALA A 36 -8.07 2.98 0.76
C ALA A 36 -6.85 3.39 -0.08
N LEU A 37 -5.92 2.48 -0.33
CA LEU A 37 -4.76 2.71 -1.21
C LEU A 37 -5.18 3.01 -2.64
N LEU A 38 -6.09 2.21 -3.19
CA LEU A 38 -6.64 2.44 -4.54
C LEU A 38 -7.35 3.80 -4.63
N ALA A 39 -8.10 4.19 -3.60
CA ALA A 39 -8.78 5.50 -3.56
C ALA A 39 -7.80 6.68 -3.45
N ILE A 40 -6.66 6.51 -2.77
CA ILE A 40 -5.62 7.53 -2.66
C ILE A 40 -4.85 7.68 -3.98
N ALA A 41 -4.38 6.57 -4.55
CA ALA A 41 -3.66 6.58 -5.82
C ALA A 41 -4.56 7.08 -6.96
N GLY A 42 -5.82 6.65 -6.97
CA GLY A 42 -6.82 7.08 -7.96
C GLY A 42 -7.34 8.52 -7.84
N ALA A 43 -6.85 9.30 -6.87
CA ALA A 43 -7.46 10.59 -6.52
C ALA A 43 -7.35 11.66 -7.61
N ASP A 44 -6.45 11.48 -8.57
CA ASP A 44 -6.29 12.40 -9.70
C ASP A 44 -7.40 12.25 -10.77
N GLY A 45 -8.17 11.16 -10.68
CA GLY A 45 -9.24 10.74 -11.59
C GLY A 45 -8.86 9.52 -12.45
N GLN A 46 -7.62 9.06 -12.38
CA GLN A 46 -7.05 7.93 -13.10
C GLN A 46 -6.29 7.03 -12.12
N LEU A 47 -6.20 5.75 -12.45
CA LEU A 47 -5.28 4.84 -11.76
C LEU A 47 -4.53 4.14 -12.89
N ALA A 48 -3.25 4.47 -13.03
CA ALA A 48 -2.43 3.90 -14.09
C ALA A 48 -2.23 2.40 -13.82
N GLU A 49 -2.13 1.62 -14.90
CA GLU A 49 -1.90 0.17 -14.81
C GLU A 49 -0.63 -0.14 -14.03
N ALA A 50 0.42 0.69 -14.16
CA ALA A 50 1.67 0.54 -13.44
C ALA A 50 1.51 0.71 -11.92
N GLU A 51 0.68 1.66 -11.47
CA GLU A 51 0.38 1.87 -10.05
C GLU A 51 -0.38 0.69 -9.47
N PHE A 52 -1.43 0.24 -10.16
CA PHE A 52 -2.19 -0.92 -9.72
C PHE A 52 -1.33 -2.19 -9.68
N GLN A 53 -0.59 -2.45 -10.76
CA GLN A 53 0.26 -3.64 -10.84
C GLN A 53 1.37 -3.63 -9.79
N TRP A 54 2.01 -2.47 -9.53
CA TRP A 54 2.98 -2.35 -8.45
C TRP A 54 2.39 -2.78 -7.11
N TYR A 55 1.16 -2.36 -6.82
CA TYR A 55 0.51 -2.73 -5.58
C TYR A 55 0.24 -4.24 -5.51
N ILE A 56 -0.26 -4.83 -6.60
CA ILE A 56 -0.51 -6.28 -6.67
C ILE A 56 0.80 -7.07 -6.46
N ASP A 57 1.87 -6.70 -7.15
CA ASP A 57 3.18 -7.35 -7.03
C ASP A 57 3.72 -7.28 -5.58
N GLU A 58 3.58 -6.12 -4.94
CA GLU A 58 3.97 -5.95 -3.55
C GLU A 58 3.14 -6.85 -2.61
N GLN A 59 1.82 -6.96 -2.83
CA GLN A 59 0.96 -7.83 -2.02
C GLN A 59 1.27 -9.32 -2.23
N GLU A 60 1.60 -9.75 -3.45
CA GLU A 60 2.02 -11.12 -3.75
C GLU A 60 3.33 -11.48 -3.04
N MET A 61 4.23 -10.52 -2.86
CA MET A 61 5.43 -10.73 -2.05
C MET A 61 5.14 -10.70 -0.55
N VAL A 62 4.24 -9.83 -0.08
CA VAL A 62 3.93 -9.63 1.34
C VAL A 62 3.13 -10.79 1.94
N ALA A 63 2.18 -11.35 1.19
CA ALA A 63 1.30 -12.41 1.67
C ALA A 63 1.82 -13.82 1.33
N VAL A 64 1.38 -14.80 2.09
CA VAL A 64 1.50 -16.21 1.72
C VAL A 64 0.34 -16.56 0.79
N ASP A 65 0.66 -17.20 -0.34
CA ASP A 65 -0.35 -17.67 -1.28
C ASP A 65 -1.35 -18.61 -0.60
N SER A 66 -2.63 -18.25 -0.74
CA SER A 66 -3.75 -18.92 -0.10
C SER A 66 -5.06 -18.51 -0.77
N GLU A 67 -6.11 -19.31 -0.63
CA GLU A 67 -7.45 -18.96 -1.15
C GLU A 67 -7.95 -17.62 -0.60
N ALA A 68 -7.63 -17.32 0.67
CA ALA A 68 -7.93 -16.03 1.26
C ALA A 68 -7.22 -14.89 0.53
N PHE A 69 -5.93 -15.05 0.24
CA PHE A 69 -5.18 -14.03 -0.50
C PHE A 69 -5.68 -13.84 -1.93
N GLN A 70 -6.03 -14.92 -2.64
CA GLN A 70 -6.59 -14.83 -3.99
C GLN A 70 -7.93 -14.09 -4.02
N GLU A 71 -8.80 -14.32 -3.04
CA GLU A 71 -10.05 -13.58 -2.89
C GLU A 71 -9.81 -12.08 -2.61
N TYR A 72 -8.80 -11.77 -1.79
CA TYR A 72 -8.39 -10.39 -1.52
C TYR A 72 -8.01 -9.66 -2.82
N ILE A 73 -7.16 -10.27 -3.65
CA ILE A 73 -6.74 -9.70 -4.94
C ILE A 73 -7.94 -9.50 -5.88
N GLU A 74 -8.86 -10.47 -5.94
CA GLU A 74 -10.08 -10.36 -6.76
C GLU A 74 -11.01 -9.23 -6.31
N ILE A 75 -11.11 -8.98 -5.01
CA ILE A 75 -11.88 -7.84 -4.47
C ILE A 75 -11.27 -6.53 -4.94
N LEU A 76 -9.95 -6.38 -4.83
CA LEU A 76 -9.25 -5.15 -5.23
C LEU A 76 -9.41 -4.85 -6.73
N ARG A 77 -9.32 -5.89 -7.58
CA ARG A 77 -9.51 -5.76 -9.04
C ARG A 77 -10.90 -5.26 -9.43
N LYS A 78 -11.92 -5.54 -8.60
CA LYS A 78 -13.32 -5.18 -8.85
C LYS A 78 -13.77 -3.94 -8.10
N PHE A 79 -12.91 -3.39 -7.24
CA PHE A 79 -13.26 -2.28 -6.38
C PHE A 79 -13.42 -0.97 -7.18
N ASP A 80 -14.54 -0.28 -6.96
CA ASP A 80 -14.81 1.03 -7.57
C ASP A 80 -14.18 2.16 -6.76
N TRP A 81 -12.87 2.32 -6.92
CA TRP A 81 -12.10 3.35 -6.22
C TRP A 81 -12.51 4.78 -6.58
N LYS A 82 -13.13 5.01 -7.74
CA LYS A 82 -13.54 6.35 -8.20
C LYS A 82 -14.62 6.96 -7.33
N ASN A 83 -15.50 6.11 -6.81
CA ASN A 83 -16.63 6.52 -5.97
C ASN A 83 -16.40 6.19 -4.48
N ALA A 84 -15.19 5.78 -4.12
CA ALA A 84 -14.85 5.38 -2.76
C ALA A 84 -14.82 6.58 -1.80
N ASN A 85 -15.35 6.38 -0.59
CA ASN A 85 -15.21 7.34 0.50
C ASN A 85 -14.01 6.94 1.37
N LEU A 86 -12.92 7.70 1.24
CA LEU A 86 -11.68 7.46 1.99
C LEU A 86 -11.86 7.55 3.51
N GLU A 87 -12.67 8.48 4.01
CA GLU A 87 -12.92 8.65 5.45
C GLU A 87 -13.66 7.43 6.01
N GLU A 88 -14.66 6.93 5.28
CA GLU A 88 -15.40 5.73 5.65
C GLU A 88 -14.47 4.50 5.69
N LEU A 89 -13.69 4.27 4.63
CA LEU A 89 -12.74 3.14 4.57
C LEU A 89 -11.75 3.17 5.73
N LEU A 90 -11.14 4.33 5.98
CA LEU A 90 -10.14 4.48 7.04
C LEU A 90 -10.76 4.36 8.44
N SER A 91 -12.01 4.81 8.64
CA SER A 91 -12.71 4.72 9.92
C SER A 91 -13.03 3.27 10.34
N GLN A 92 -13.14 2.36 9.37
CA GLN A 92 -13.43 0.95 9.60
C GLN A 92 -12.17 0.12 9.94
N ILE A 93 -10.98 0.68 9.77
CA ILE A 93 -9.72 -0.03 10.04
C ILE A 93 -9.44 -0.05 11.54
N LYS A 94 -9.31 -1.25 12.10
CA LYS A 94 -8.85 -1.44 13.48
C LYS A 94 -7.33 -1.58 13.50
N PHE A 95 -6.62 -0.52 13.89
CA PHE A 95 -5.14 -0.47 13.91
C PHE A 95 -4.48 -1.26 15.06
N ASN A 96 -5.03 -2.40 15.47
CA ASN A 96 -4.43 -3.24 16.52
C ASN A 96 -3.51 -4.30 15.91
N PHE A 97 -2.38 -3.85 15.34
CA PHE A 97 -1.39 -4.70 14.68
C PHE A 97 0.02 -4.50 15.24
N PRO A 98 0.90 -5.50 15.14
CA PRO A 98 2.32 -5.38 15.49
C PRO A 98 3.13 -4.61 14.43
N LEU A 99 2.53 -3.57 13.83
CA LEU A 99 3.12 -2.69 12.82
C LEU A 99 2.51 -1.30 12.99
N ASN A 100 3.29 -0.24 12.76
CA ASN A 100 2.71 1.09 12.60
C ASN A 100 1.97 1.18 11.26
N PHE A 101 0.75 0.67 11.26
CA PHE A 101 -0.03 0.45 10.07
C PHE A 101 -0.43 1.76 9.37
N ARG A 102 -0.56 2.85 10.14
CA ARG A 102 -0.82 4.18 9.58
C ARG A 102 0.33 4.64 8.68
N HIS A 103 1.56 4.45 9.15
CA HIS A 103 2.74 4.82 8.37
C HIS A 103 2.94 3.87 7.18
N SER A 104 2.73 2.56 7.36
CA SER A 104 2.88 1.61 6.25
C SER A 104 1.86 1.83 5.14
N LEU A 105 0.61 2.17 5.49
CA LEU A 105 -0.43 2.50 4.51
C LEU A 105 -0.04 3.75 3.72
N LEU A 106 0.37 4.84 4.38
CA LEU A 106 0.79 6.05 3.68
C LEU A 106 2.03 5.79 2.81
N TYR A 107 3.01 5.04 3.32
CA TYR A 107 4.19 4.66 2.54
C TYR A 107 3.83 3.83 1.30
N GLN A 108 2.95 2.84 1.42
CA GLN A 108 2.49 2.06 0.27
C GLN A 108 1.69 2.92 -0.72
N ALA A 109 0.89 3.87 -0.25
CA ALA A 109 0.17 4.81 -1.12
C ALA A 109 1.16 5.63 -1.95
N ILE A 110 2.20 6.16 -1.31
CA ILE A 110 3.25 6.94 -1.97
C ILE A 110 4.00 6.09 -3.00
N LYS A 111 4.41 4.86 -2.64
CA LYS A 111 5.12 3.97 -3.57
C LYS A 111 4.26 3.56 -4.75
N MET A 112 2.99 3.29 -4.49
CA MET A 112 1.99 2.98 -5.51
C MET A 112 1.84 4.13 -6.48
N SER A 113 1.57 5.35 -5.98
CA SER A 113 1.43 6.55 -6.81
C SER A 113 2.68 6.90 -7.61
N ARG A 114 3.86 6.45 -7.16
CA ARG A 114 5.13 6.69 -7.85
C ARG A 114 5.49 5.67 -8.92
N ALA A 115 4.71 4.59 -9.04
CA ALA A 115 5.12 3.43 -9.82
C ALA A 115 5.18 3.69 -11.32
N ASP A 116 4.40 4.65 -11.83
CA ASP A 116 4.45 5.08 -13.23
C ASP A 116 5.56 6.11 -13.52
N GLY A 117 6.29 6.54 -12.47
CA GLY A 117 7.37 7.52 -12.53
C GLY A 117 6.96 8.96 -12.21
N PHE A 118 5.67 9.23 -11.99
CA PHE A 118 5.15 10.53 -11.59
C PHE A 118 4.61 10.47 -10.17
N TYR A 119 4.51 11.62 -9.50
CA TYR A 119 3.80 11.71 -8.23
C TYR A 119 3.05 13.03 -8.24
N HIS A 120 1.81 12.97 -8.70
CA HIS A 120 1.03 14.14 -9.07
C HIS A 120 0.56 14.90 -7.82
N GLU A 121 0.35 16.21 -7.97
CA GLU A 121 -0.08 17.07 -6.86
C GLU A 121 -1.43 16.64 -6.25
N LYS A 122 -2.31 16.00 -7.05
CA LYS A 122 -3.57 15.46 -6.55
C LYS A 122 -3.38 14.21 -5.70
N GLU A 123 -2.48 13.29 -6.07
CA GLU A 123 -2.11 12.13 -5.24
C GLU A 123 -1.43 12.59 -3.95
N LYS A 124 -0.51 13.57 -4.01
CA LYS A 124 0.09 14.19 -2.82
C LYS A 124 -0.97 14.77 -1.89
N ALA A 125 -1.93 15.51 -2.43
CA ALA A 125 -3.03 16.05 -1.65
C ALA A 125 -3.90 14.94 -1.03
N ALA A 126 -4.13 13.84 -1.74
CA ALA A 126 -4.86 12.68 -1.23
C ALA A 126 -4.10 11.95 -0.11
N VAL A 127 -2.78 11.77 -0.26
CA VAL A 127 -1.90 11.23 0.80
C VAL A 127 -1.91 12.15 2.02
N ALA A 128 -1.82 13.47 1.84
CA ALA A 128 -1.92 14.44 2.94
C ALA A 128 -3.28 14.35 3.65
N LYS A 129 -4.38 14.28 2.90
CA LYS A 129 -5.73 14.08 3.46
C LYS A 129 -5.83 12.76 4.25
N ALA A 130 -5.30 11.67 3.70
CA ALA A 130 -5.25 10.38 4.39
C ALA A 130 -4.45 10.48 5.70
N ALA A 131 -3.32 11.19 5.68
CA ALA A 131 -2.50 11.41 6.87
C ALA A 131 -3.25 12.19 7.96
N GLU A 132 -4.00 13.22 7.60
CA GLU A 132 -4.86 13.96 8.53
C GLU A 132 -5.91 13.06 9.20
N ILE A 133 -6.61 12.23 8.41
CA ILE A 133 -7.60 11.27 8.92
C ILE A 133 -6.95 10.26 9.87
N LEU A 134 -5.74 9.81 9.55
CA LEU A 134 -4.98 8.86 10.36
C LEU A 134 -4.29 9.51 11.57
N GLY A 135 -4.31 10.83 11.69
CA GLY A 135 -3.60 11.59 12.72
C GLY A 135 -2.07 11.45 12.62
N VAL A 136 -1.53 11.40 11.39
CA VAL A 136 -0.10 11.36 11.10
C VAL A 136 0.39 12.78 10.78
N ASP A 137 1.44 13.23 11.48
CA ASP A 137 2.03 14.56 11.28
C ASP A 137 2.62 14.70 9.87
N SER A 138 2.45 15.87 9.25
CA SER A 138 2.93 16.12 7.89
C SER A 138 4.44 15.96 7.73
N LYS A 139 5.24 16.18 8.78
CA LYS A 139 6.69 15.91 8.76
C LYS A 139 6.99 14.42 8.62
N VAL A 140 6.14 13.56 9.18
CA VAL A 140 6.24 12.11 8.99
C VAL A 140 5.90 11.75 7.54
N VAL A 141 4.87 12.37 6.95
CA VAL A 141 4.54 12.18 5.52
C VAL A 141 5.74 12.52 4.64
N VAL A 142 6.37 13.69 4.84
CA VAL A 142 7.58 14.09 4.12
C VAL A 142 8.72 13.08 4.30
N SER A 143 8.85 12.50 5.50
CA SER A 143 9.85 11.46 5.76
C SER A 143 9.54 10.17 5.00
N LEU A 144 8.26 9.78 4.88
CA LEU A 144 7.83 8.61 4.11
C LEU A 144 8.06 8.83 2.61
N GLU A 145 7.76 10.02 2.08
CA GLU A 145 8.06 10.40 0.70
C GLU A 145 9.56 10.30 0.41
N SER A 146 10.37 10.81 1.33
CA SER A 146 11.84 10.75 1.22
C SER A 146 12.34 9.31 1.19
N VAL A 147 11.81 8.43 2.06
CA VAL A 147 12.16 7.01 2.07
C VAL A 147 11.79 6.35 0.75
N ALA A 148 10.56 6.58 0.25
CA ALA A 148 10.12 6.02 -1.02
C ALA A 148 11.04 6.43 -2.18
N GLU A 149 11.37 7.72 -2.28
CA GLU A 149 12.28 8.24 -3.32
C GLU A 149 13.69 7.67 -3.22
N MET A 150 14.24 7.59 -2.00
CA MET A 150 15.57 7.01 -1.78
C MET A 150 15.62 5.55 -2.22
N GLU A 151 14.60 4.77 -1.88
CA GLU A 151 14.50 3.37 -2.30
C GLU A 151 14.38 3.23 -3.82
N ASP A 152 13.51 4.01 -4.48
CA ASP A 152 13.38 3.99 -5.95
C ASP A 152 14.72 4.29 -6.62
N THR A 153 15.46 5.26 -6.06
CA THR A 153 16.77 5.68 -6.57
C THR A 153 17.82 4.59 -6.39
N ALA A 154 17.84 3.95 -5.21
CA ALA A 154 18.73 2.84 -4.93
C ALA A 154 18.46 1.64 -5.84
N ASP A 155 17.18 1.33 -6.11
CA ASP A 155 16.78 0.26 -7.01
C ASP A 155 17.19 0.54 -8.46
N ARG A 156 16.94 1.75 -8.97
CA ARG A 156 17.41 2.14 -10.32
C ARG A 156 18.93 2.04 -10.44
N LEU A 157 19.67 2.48 -9.42
CA LEU A 157 21.13 2.36 -9.40
C LEU A 157 21.57 0.89 -9.40
N ARG A 158 20.97 0.05 -8.55
CA ARG A 158 21.27 -1.38 -8.48
C ARG A 158 21.04 -2.07 -9.83
N ILE A 159 19.91 -1.78 -10.48
CA ILE A 159 19.58 -2.31 -11.81
C ILE A 159 20.63 -1.86 -12.82
N ALA A 160 20.92 -0.55 -12.91
CA ALA A 160 21.90 -0.02 -13.87
C ALA A 160 23.32 -0.60 -13.69
N LEU A 161 23.70 -0.98 -12.47
CA LEU A 161 24.99 -1.62 -12.19
C LEU A 161 25.04 -3.10 -12.62
N PHE A 162 23.90 -3.79 -12.65
CA PHE A 162 23.80 -5.22 -13.00
C PHE A 162 23.34 -5.45 -14.44
N GLU A 163 22.72 -4.45 -15.07
CA GLU A 163 22.39 -4.48 -16.49
C GLU A 163 23.67 -4.58 -17.33
N THR A 164 23.93 -5.77 -17.84
CA THR A 164 24.85 -5.94 -18.96
C THR A 164 24.09 -5.53 -20.21
N LYS A 165 24.53 -4.49 -20.91
CA LYS A 165 23.99 -4.12 -22.24
C LYS A 165 23.84 -5.40 -23.07
N ALA A 166 22.60 -5.75 -23.41
CA ALA A 166 22.31 -6.80 -24.39
C ALA A 166 22.73 -6.33 -25.79
#